data_AF-A0A378UA74-F1
#
_entry.id   AF-A0A378UA74-F1
#
_cell.length_a   1.000
_cell.length_b   1.000
_cell.length_c   1.000
_cell.angle_alpha   90.00
_cell.angle_beta   90.00
_cell.angle_gamma   90.00
#
_symmetry.space_group_name_H-M   'P 1'
#
loop_
_entity.id
_entity.type
_entity.pdbx_description
1 polymer ?
#
loop_
_entity_poly.entity_id
_entity_poly.type
_entity_poly.pdbx_seq_one_letter_code
_entity_poly.pdbx_strand_id
1 'polypeptide(L)' 'MDLVVGRVVKAHGITGEVVVEVRTDDPDARFAPGVALRGRAKGVPSENSQSSPFAITPAGC' A
#
# COMPACT_ATOMS: atom_id res chain seq x y z
N MET A 1 14.87 -5.02 -8.21
CA MET A 1 14.16 -6.28 -7.94
C MET A 1 13.01 -5.91 -7.02
N ASP A 2 11.80 -5.75 -7.55
CA ASP A 2 10.64 -5.26 -6.80
C ASP A 2 9.78 -6.46 -6.39
N LEU A 3 9.43 -6.56 -5.10
CA LEU A 3 8.57 -7.62 -4.56
C LEU A 3 7.17 -7.05 -4.29
N VAL A 4 6.16 -7.69 -4.86
CA VAL A 4 4.75 -7.31 -4.60
C VAL A 4 4.29 -7.98 -3.32
N VAL A 5 4.16 -7.20 -2.24
CA VAL A 5 3.72 -7.68 -0.92
C VAL A 5 2.20 -7.72 -0.75
N GLY A 6 1.47 -6.97 -1.58
CA GLY A 6 0.01 -6.97 -1.56
C GLY A 6 -0.61 -6.07 -2.62
N ARG A 7 -1.93 -6.12 -2.74
CA ARG A 7 -2.71 -5.36 -3.71
C ARG A 7 -3.85 -4.61 -3.03
N VAL A 8 -3.95 -3.30 -3.26
CA VAL A 8 -5.12 -2.52 -2.84
C VAL A 8 -6.33 -2.95 -3.67
N VAL A 9 -7.36 -3.49 -3.02
CA VAL A 9 -8.58 -4.01 -3.66
C VAL A 9 -9.73 -3.04 -3.60
N LYS A 10 -9.85 -2.26 -2.52
CA LYS A 10 -10.95 -1.32 -2.31
C LYS A 10 -10.54 -0.18 -1.41
N ALA A 11 -11.00 1.04 -1.70
CA ALA A 11 -10.95 2.13 -0.74
C ALA A 11 -11.95 1.88 0.40
N HIS A 12 -11.52 2.16 1.62
CA HIS A 12 -12.34 2.07 2.82
C HIS A 12 -12.39 3.43 3.52
N GLY A 13 -13.53 3.77 4.11
CA GLY A 13 -13.68 5.05 4.79
C GLY A 13 -13.56 6.28 3.89
N ILE A 14 -13.57 7.45 4.53
CA ILE A 14 -13.44 8.77 3.90
C ILE A 14 -12.09 9.43 4.21
N THR A 15 -11.33 8.84 5.13
CA THR A 15 -10.04 9.32 5.65
C THR A 15 -8.84 8.75 4.88
N GLY A 16 -9.10 7.98 3.81
CA GLY A 16 -8.05 7.37 3.00
C GLY A 16 -7.62 5.98 3.46
N GLU A 17 -8.47 5.26 4.20
CA GLU A 17 -8.23 3.86 4.51
C GLU A 17 -8.39 3.00 3.24
N VAL A 18 -7.73 1.85 3.20
CA VAL A 18 -7.80 0.95 2.04
C VAL A 18 -7.72 -0.50 2.51
N VAL A 19 -8.43 -1.37 1.79
CA VAL A 19 -8.33 -2.82 1.97
C VAL A 19 -7.24 -3.34 1.05
N VAL A 20 -6.30 -4.10 1.61
CA VAL A 20 -5.18 -4.71 0.90
C VAL A 20 -5.31 -6.23 0.93
N GLU A 21 -5.27 -6.87 -0.23
CA GLU A 21 -5.05 -8.30 -0.37
C GLU A 21 -3.57 -8.61 -0.12
N VAL A 22 -3.27 -9.28 0.98
CA VAL A 22 -1.92 -9.67 1.39
C VAL A 22 -1.43 -10.83 0.50
N ARG A 23 -0.21 -10.71 -0.01
CA ARG A 23 0.46 -11.77 -0.80
C ARG A 23 1.80 -12.22 -0.20
N THR A 24 2.13 -11.71 0.98
CA THR A 24 3.35 -12.01 1.72
C THR A 24 3.03 -12.93 2.88
N ASP A 25 3.98 -13.77 3.28
CA ASP A 25 3.84 -14.72 4.39
C ASP A 25 3.85 -14.01 5.75
N ASP A 26 4.61 -12.92 5.88
CA ASP A 26 4.70 -12.09 7.09
C ASP A 26 4.02 -10.70 6.91
N PRO A 27 2.67 -10.62 6.94
CA PRO A 27 1.97 -9.33 6.79
C PRO A 27 2.25 -8.36 7.94
N ASP A 28 2.33 -8.86 9.17
CA ASP A 28 2.49 -8.01 10.36
C ASP A 28 3.80 -7.20 10.30
N ALA A 29 4.89 -7.86 9.92
CA ALA A 29 6.19 -7.20 9.73
C ALA A 29 6.25 -6.31 8.48
N ARG A 30 5.51 -6.64 7.42
CA ARG A 30 5.55 -5.90 6.13
C ARG A 30 4.60 -4.73 6.05
N PHE A 31 3.48 -4.79 6.77
CA PHE A 31 2.47 -3.74 6.85
C PHE A 31 2.49 -3.00 8.20
N ALA A 32 3.57 -3.16 8.97
CA ALA A 32 3.76 -2.46 10.23
C ALA A 32 3.72 -0.93 10.05
N PRO A 33 3.19 -0.20 11.05
CA PRO A 33 3.21 1.25 11.04
C PRO A 33 4.64 1.79 10.90
N GLY A 34 4.82 2.80 10.05
CA GLY A 34 6.12 3.40 9.76
C GLY A 34 6.88 2.73 8.61
N VAL A 35 6.39 1.61 8.07
CA VAL A 35 6.92 1.03 6.83
C VAL A 35 6.33 1.78 5.64
N ALA A 36 7.22 2.29 4.79
CA ALA A 36 6.86 2.95 3.54
C ALA A 36 6.77 1.94 2.40
N LEU A 37 5.61 1.86 1.73
CA LEU A 37 5.43 1.04 0.53
C LEU A 37 5.33 1.91 -0.72
N ARG A 38 5.78 1.36 -1.85
CA ARG A 38 5.64 1.97 -3.18
C ARG A 38 4.38 1.45 -3.85
N GLY A 39 3.44 2.36 -4.11
CA GLY A 39 2.22 2.06 -4.87
C GLY A 39 2.40 2.25 -6.37
N ARG A 40 1.83 1.34 -7.18
CA ARG A 40 1.68 1.52 -8.63
C ARG A 40 0.18 1.57 -8.98
N ALA A 41 -0.32 2.75 -9.33
CA ALA A 41 -1.69 2.92 -9.77
C ALA A 41 -1.85 2.50 -11.24
N LYS A 42 -2.89 1.71 -11.55
CA LYS A 42 -3.22 1.30 -12.92
C LYS A 42 -4.23 2.31 -13.49
N GLY A 43 -3.77 3.28 -14.28
CA GLY A 43 -4.67 4.16 -15.05
C GLY A 43 -4.24 5.61 -15.23
N VAL A 44 -3.13 6.05 -14.63
CA VAL A 44 -2.60 7.41 -14.84
C VAL A 44 -1.32 7.30 -15.69
N PRO A 45 -1.23 7.92 -16.88
CA PRO A 45 0.03 8.03 -17.59
C PRO A 45 0.93 8.96 -16.77
N SER A 46 1.78 8.35 -15.97
CA SER A 46 2.67 9.07 -15.06
C SER A 46 4.04 9.19 -15.71
N GLU A 47 4.31 10.35 -16.30
CA GLU A 47 5.65 10.70 -16.79
C GLU A 47 6.57 11.17 -15.64
N ASN A 48 6.06 11.39 -14.43
CA ASN A 48 6.91 11.86 -13.32
C ASN A 48 6.38 11.58 -11.89
N SER A 49 5.47 10.64 -11.66
CA SER A 49 5.08 10.26 -10.29
C SER A 49 6.06 9.20 -9.81
N GLN A 50 7.20 9.69 -9.31
CA GLN A 50 8.03 8.93 -8.39
C GLN A 50 7.11 8.23 -7.39
N SER A 51 7.29 6.92 -7.22
CA SER A 51 6.51 6.10 -6.30
C SER A 51 6.65 6.65 -4.89
N SER A 52 5.79 7.59 -4.53
CA SER A 52 5.85 8.24 -3.23
C SER A 52 5.66 7.17 -2.16
N PRO A 53 6.53 7.14 -1.14
CA PRO A 53 6.34 6.24 -0.02
C PRO A 53 4.99 6.55 0.63
N PHE A 54 4.03 5.64 0.50
CA PHE A 54 2.79 5.73 1.29
C PHE A 54 3.04 5.02 2.61
N ALA A 55 2.81 5.74 3.71
CA ALA A 55 2.78 5.15 5.04
C ALA A 55 1.45 4.42 5.21
N ILE A 56 1.53 3.16 5.59
CA ILE A 56 0.37 2.33 5.91
C ILE A 56 0.16 2.43 7.42
N THR A 57 -1.05 2.83 7.80
CA THR A 57 -1.48 2.82 9.21
C THR A 57 -2.49 1.69 9.34
N PRO A 58 -2.24 0.68 10.19
CA PRO A 58 -3.22 -0.37 10.43
C PRO A 58 -4.48 0.22 11.08
N ALA A 59 -5.64 -0.19 10.58
CA ALA A 59 -6.93 0.16 11.19
C ALA A 59 -7.06 -0.60 12.52
N GLY A 60 -6.73 0.04 13.64
CA GLY A 60 -6.82 -0.59 14.96
C GLY A 60 -5.94 -0.06 16.10
N CYS A 61 -5.33 1.12 15.97
CA CYS A 61 -4.72 1.85 17.10
C CYS A 61 -5.50 3.13 17.38
#